data_AF-A0A7C8YC39-F1
#
_entry.id   AF-A0A7C8YC39-F1
#
_cell.length_a   1.000
_cell.length_b   1.000
_cell.length_c   1.000
_cell.angle_alpha   90.00
_cell.angle_beta   90.00
_cell.angle_gamma   90.00
#
_symmetry.space_group_name_H-M   'P 1'
#
loop_
_entity.id
_entity.type
_entity.pdbx_description
1 polymer ?
#
loop_
_entity_poly.entity_id
_entity_poly.type
_entity_poly.pdbx_seq_one_letter_code
_entity_poly.pdbx_strand_id
1 'polypeptide(L)'
;HIVCRNATLTGFSFATSLSTHFITDPTGEKATALSKWAAANTELLSLKRQTILEARLSKLHPKLLNVAQLNQKKGNEAIVDEKIWLRGHVEQLDVRGVRVYVGCNGCGQKTDVDKGQEFICDNKYCKGKKRMACARMTLPFMFTDGTSTIKLSAFTDDAQKILDITAEHLYAMSYQDRENFFSEATQLMVKKE
;
A
#
# COMPACT_ATOMS: atom_id res chain seq x y z
N HIS A 1 -12.34 -33.84 -5.53
CA HIS A 1 -11.53 -33.20 -4.48
C HIS A 1 -10.48 -32.34 -5.17
N ILE A 2 -10.54 -31.02 -5.04
CA ILE A 2 -9.51 -30.12 -5.61
C ILE A 2 -8.56 -29.77 -4.46
N VAL A 3 -7.31 -30.21 -4.56
CA VAL A 3 -6.25 -29.85 -3.62
C VAL A 3 -5.36 -28.83 -4.31
N CYS A 4 -5.68 -27.55 -4.12
CA CYS A 4 -4.81 -26.46 -4.54
C CYS A 4 -3.91 -26.05 -3.38
N ARG A 5 -2.65 -25.71 -3.67
CA ARG A 5 -1.78 -25.10 -2.65
C ARG A 5 -2.14 -23.61 -2.52
N ASN A 6 -2.17 -23.11 -1.29
CA ASN A 6 -2.18 -21.67 -1.05
C ASN A 6 -0.90 -21.07 -1.64
N ALA A 7 -1.06 -20.20 -2.63
CA ALA A 7 0.00 -19.37 -3.16
C ALA A 7 0.03 -18.04 -2.39
N THR A 8 1.22 -17.57 -2.02
CA THR A 8 1.44 -16.33 -1.23
C THR A 8 1.30 -15.04 -2.05
N LEU A 9 0.64 -15.09 -3.20
CA LEU A 9 0.16 -13.88 -3.89
C LEU A 9 -1.02 -13.32 -3.08
N THR A 10 -0.78 -12.21 -2.38
CA THR A 10 -1.75 -11.38 -1.60
C THR A 10 -3.20 -11.86 -1.59
N GLY A 11 -3.72 -12.23 -0.42
CA GLY A 11 -5.06 -12.78 -0.24
C GLY A 11 -5.06 -14.32 -0.27
N PHE A 12 -6.17 -14.91 -0.74
CA PHE A 12 -6.24 -16.34 -1.03
C PHE A 12 -5.97 -16.57 -2.51
N SER A 13 -4.77 -17.04 -2.83
CA SER A 13 -4.42 -17.47 -4.18
C SER A 13 -4.22 -18.97 -4.20
N PHE A 14 -4.61 -19.62 -5.30
CA PHE A 14 -4.42 -21.05 -5.51
C PHE A 14 -3.42 -21.24 -6.65
N ALA A 15 -2.38 -22.06 -6.40
CA ALA A 15 -1.46 -22.50 -7.44
C ALA A 15 -1.69 -23.99 -7.75
N THR A 16 -1.48 -24.33 -9.02
CA THR A 16 -1.55 -25.70 -9.55
C THR A 16 -0.21 -26.40 -9.41
N SER A 17 -0.23 -27.66 -9.00
CA SER A 17 0.89 -28.61 -9.13
C SER A 17 0.67 -29.53 -10.34
N LEU A 18 1.69 -30.32 -10.68
CA LEU A 18 1.57 -31.40 -11.68
C LEU A 18 0.48 -32.44 -11.34
N SER A 19 0.05 -32.51 -10.08
CA SER A 19 -1.02 -33.40 -9.60
C SER A 19 -2.39 -32.72 -9.47
N THR A 20 -2.53 -31.47 -9.93
CA THR A 20 -3.81 -30.75 -9.87
C THR A 20 -4.68 -31.09 -11.07
N HIS A 21 -5.91 -31.52 -10.83
CA HIS A 21 -6.91 -31.79 -11.87
C HIS A 21 -8.06 -30.80 -11.78
N PHE A 22 -8.38 -30.16 -12.89
CA PHE A 22 -9.59 -29.36 -13.04
C PHE A 22 -10.67 -30.21 -13.68
N ILE A 23 -11.78 -30.37 -12.98
CA ILE A 23 -12.98 -31.00 -13.53
C ILE A 23 -13.88 -29.88 -14.02
N THR A 24 -14.02 -29.75 -15.33
CA THR A 24 -15.04 -28.91 -15.95
C THR A 24 -16.37 -29.65 -15.88
N ASP A 25 -17.43 -28.96 -15.49
CA ASP A 25 -18.77 -29.51 -15.27
C ASP A 25 -18.85 -30.66 -14.24
N PRO A 26 -18.40 -30.41 -13.00
CA PRO A 26 -18.50 -31.41 -11.95
C PRO A 26 -19.97 -31.80 -11.71
N THR A 27 -20.23 -33.09 -11.55
CA THR A 27 -21.54 -33.61 -11.19
C THR A 27 -21.66 -33.77 -9.67
N GLY A 28 -22.89 -33.85 -9.16
CA GLY A 28 -23.19 -34.09 -7.75
C GLY A 28 -23.78 -32.87 -7.01
N GLU A 29 -24.25 -33.10 -5.79
CA GLU A 29 -25.07 -32.14 -5.04
C GLU A 29 -24.41 -30.78 -4.84
N LYS A 30 -23.10 -30.76 -4.50
CA LYS A 30 -22.35 -29.52 -4.28
C LYS A 30 -22.22 -28.68 -5.55
N ALA A 31 -21.98 -29.33 -6.69
CA ALA A 31 -21.89 -28.65 -7.98
C ALA A 31 -23.25 -28.10 -8.41
N THR A 32 -24.32 -28.89 -8.26
CA THR A 32 -25.69 -28.44 -8.52
C THR A 32 -26.10 -27.27 -7.63
N ALA A 33 -25.78 -27.32 -6.33
CA ALA A 33 -26.07 -26.24 -5.39
C ALA A 33 -25.31 -24.96 -5.76
N LEU A 34 -24.03 -25.07 -6.13
CA LEU A 34 -23.24 -23.92 -6.59
C LEU A 34 -23.80 -23.32 -7.89
N SER A 35 -24.18 -24.15 -8.87
CA SER A 35 -24.77 -23.69 -10.13
C SER A 35 -26.11 -22.98 -9.91
N LYS A 36 -26.98 -23.54 -9.05
CA LYS A 36 -28.24 -22.89 -8.67
C LYS A 36 -28.01 -21.56 -7.96
N TRP A 37 -27.08 -21.52 -7.01
CA TRP A 37 -26.72 -20.30 -6.32
C TRP A 37 -26.15 -19.25 -7.29
N ALA A 38 -25.25 -19.64 -8.19
CA ALA A 38 -24.65 -18.74 -9.17
C ALA A 38 -25.69 -18.14 -10.13
N ALA A 39 -26.63 -18.96 -10.61
CA ALA A 39 -27.74 -18.50 -11.44
C ALA A 39 -28.65 -17.51 -10.70
N ALA A 40 -28.95 -17.78 -9.43
CA ALA A 40 -29.76 -16.89 -8.60
C ALA A 40 -29.05 -15.58 -8.21
N ASN A 41 -27.71 -15.53 -8.28
CA ASN A 41 -26.89 -14.40 -7.86
C ASN A 41 -26.11 -13.77 -9.03
N THR A 42 -26.67 -13.83 -10.24
CA THR A 42 -25.98 -13.37 -11.46
C THR A 42 -25.58 -11.89 -11.39
N GLU A 43 -26.42 -11.02 -10.82
CA GLU A 43 -26.12 -9.60 -10.65
C GLU A 43 -24.92 -9.37 -9.72
N LEU A 44 -24.90 -10.04 -8.57
CA LEU A 44 -23.78 -9.97 -7.62
C LEU A 44 -22.47 -10.41 -8.27
N LEU A 45 -22.51 -11.51 -9.04
CA LEU A 45 -21.33 -12.03 -9.74
C LEU A 45 -20.83 -11.06 -10.82
N SER A 46 -21.76 -10.46 -11.59
CA SER A 46 -21.43 -9.44 -12.59
C SER A 46 -20.81 -8.21 -11.95
N LEU A 47 -21.38 -7.71 -10.85
CA LEU A 47 -20.82 -6.59 -10.09
C LEU A 47 -19.40 -6.90 -9.60
N LYS A 48 -19.18 -8.07 -8.99
CA LYS A 48 -17.85 -8.49 -8.53
C LYS A 48 -16.84 -8.61 -9.66
N ARG A 49 -17.24 -9.16 -10.82
CA ARG A 49 -16.38 -9.23 -12.01
C ARG A 49 -16.02 -7.84 -12.51
N GLN A 50 -16.98 -6.92 -12.56
CA GLN A 50 -16.76 -5.54 -12.95
C GLN A 50 -15.79 -4.85 -11.99
N THR A 51 -15.95 -5.00 -10.68
CA THR A 51 -15.00 -4.46 -9.68
C THR A 51 -13.58 -5.00 -9.89
N ILE A 52 -13.42 -6.30 -10.19
CA ILE A 52 -12.10 -6.90 -10.47
C ILE A 52 -11.51 -6.37 -11.79
N LEU A 53 -12.34 -6.10 -12.80
CA LEU A 53 -11.89 -5.52 -14.06
C LEU A 53 -11.46 -4.06 -13.86
N GLU A 54 -12.31 -3.26 -13.20
CA GLU A 54 -12.03 -1.86 -12.85
C GLU A 54 -10.77 -1.75 -12.01
N ALA A 55 -10.53 -2.66 -11.07
CA ALA A 55 -9.28 -2.78 -10.32
C ALA A 55 -8.05 -2.91 -11.21
N ARG A 56 -8.11 -3.81 -12.19
CA ARG A 56 -7.01 -4.06 -13.11
C ARG A 56 -6.77 -2.86 -14.02
N LEU A 57 -7.84 -2.22 -14.50
CA LEU A 57 -7.78 -1.02 -15.32
C LEU A 57 -7.28 0.20 -14.54
N SER A 58 -7.68 0.35 -13.27
CA SER A 58 -7.25 1.44 -12.39
C SER A 58 -5.74 1.42 -12.11
N LYS A 59 -5.09 0.25 -12.23
CA LYS A 59 -3.61 0.16 -12.16
C LYS A 59 -2.93 0.81 -13.36
N LEU A 60 -3.60 0.84 -14.52
CA LEU A 60 -3.12 1.46 -15.76
C LEU A 60 -3.51 2.94 -15.84
N HIS A 61 -4.73 3.26 -15.41
CA HIS A 61 -5.30 4.60 -15.44
C HIS A 61 -5.90 4.94 -14.08
N PRO A 62 -5.13 5.54 -13.17
CA PRO A 62 -5.65 5.88 -11.84
C PRO A 62 -6.80 6.86 -11.99
N LYS A 63 -7.91 6.61 -11.28
CA LYS A 63 -9.11 7.45 -11.35
C LYS A 63 -8.91 8.71 -10.52
N LEU A 64 -9.36 9.85 -11.02
CA LEU A 64 -9.47 11.08 -10.22
C LEU A 64 -10.72 11.00 -9.34
N LEU A 65 -10.54 11.07 -8.02
CA LEU A 65 -11.61 11.10 -7.04
C LEU A 65 -11.46 12.32 -6.14
N ASN A 66 -12.57 12.70 -5.50
CA ASN A 66 -12.54 13.64 -4.38
C ASN A 66 -12.44 12.87 -3.04
N VAL A 67 -12.07 13.58 -1.97
CA VAL A 67 -11.84 13.00 -0.64
C VAL A 67 -13.14 12.47 -0.04
N ALA A 68 -14.27 13.16 -0.24
CA ALA A 68 -15.57 12.69 0.25
C ALA A 68 -15.97 11.33 -0.34
N GLN A 69 -15.74 11.12 -1.64
CA GLN A 69 -15.98 9.83 -2.32
C GLN A 69 -15.06 8.73 -1.78
N LEU A 70 -13.80 9.06 -1.52
CA LEU A 70 -12.85 8.09 -0.95
C LEU A 70 -13.26 7.65 0.46
N ASN A 71 -13.69 8.60 1.30
CA ASN A 71 -14.14 8.32 2.66
C ASN A 71 -15.43 7.49 2.72
N GLN A 72 -16.27 7.53 1.67
CA GLN A 72 -17.48 6.71 1.58
C GLN A 72 -17.20 5.26 1.13
N LYS A 73 -15.99 4.97 0.64
CA LYS A 73 -15.63 3.64 0.17
C LYS A 73 -15.52 2.67 1.34
N LYS A 74 -16.33 1.60 1.33
CA LYS A 74 -16.29 0.60 2.41
C LYS A 74 -15.03 -0.26 2.29
N GLY A 75 -14.46 -0.68 3.43
CA GLY A 75 -13.22 -1.46 3.46
C GLY A 75 -13.28 -2.82 2.72
N ASN A 76 -14.48 -3.35 2.47
CA ASN A 76 -14.73 -4.57 1.68
C ASN A 76 -14.87 -4.32 0.16
N GLU A 77 -14.84 -3.06 -0.27
CA GLU A 77 -14.76 -2.62 -1.68
C GLU A 77 -13.33 -2.18 -2.04
N ALA A 78 -12.41 -2.18 -1.07
CA ALA A 78 -11.02 -1.85 -1.29
C ALA A 78 -10.38 -2.89 -2.21
N ILE A 79 -9.93 -2.41 -3.36
CA ILE A 79 -9.22 -3.20 -4.34
C ILE A 79 -7.75 -3.30 -3.90
N VAL A 80 -7.18 -4.50 -3.95
CA VAL A 80 -5.77 -4.71 -3.63
C VAL A 80 -4.86 -3.97 -4.62
N ASP A 81 -3.98 -3.12 -4.09
CA ASP A 81 -3.06 -2.24 -4.83
C ASP A 81 -3.76 -1.21 -5.75
N GLU A 82 -4.91 -0.68 -5.33
CA GLU A 82 -5.59 0.42 -6.03
C GLU A 82 -4.74 1.71 -6.04
N LYS A 83 -4.74 2.41 -7.17
CA LYS A 83 -4.11 3.73 -7.32
C LYS A 83 -5.17 4.75 -7.71
N ILE A 84 -5.17 5.87 -7.01
CA ILE A 84 -6.17 6.93 -7.14
C ILE A 84 -5.43 8.26 -7.25
N TRP A 85 -5.90 9.15 -8.12
CA TRP A 85 -5.48 10.54 -8.15
C TRP A 85 -6.40 11.37 -7.26
N LEU A 86 -5.80 12.22 -6.42
CA LEU A 86 -6.49 13.24 -5.66
C LEU A 86 -5.94 14.59 -6.09
N ARG A 87 -6.79 15.63 -6.13
CA ARG A 87 -6.37 17.00 -6.43
C ARG A 87 -6.80 17.91 -5.29
N GLY A 88 -5.83 18.55 -4.64
CA GLY A 88 -6.06 19.33 -3.43
C GLY A 88 -4.73 19.85 -2.90
N HIS A 89 -4.69 20.19 -1.63
CA HIS A 89 -3.49 20.69 -0.96
C HIS A 89 -3.30 20.04 0.40
N VAL A 90 -2.07 20.12 0.90
CA VAL A 90 -1.74 19.74 2.27
C VAL A 90 -2.27 20.83 3.19
N GLU A 91 -3.12 20.46 4.13
CA GLU A 91 -3.70 21.38 5.12
C GLU A 91 -2.80 21.49 6.35
N GLN A 92 -2.27 20.35 6.81
CA GLN A 92 -1.45 20.31 8.02
C GLN A 92 -0.46 19.15 7.95
N LEU A 93 0.77 19.38 8.36
CA LEU A 93 1.79 18.35 8.50
C LEU A 93 1.85 17.83 9.95
N ASP A 94 1.97 16.51 10.14
CA ASP A 94 2.04 15.88 11.48
C ASP A 94 3.51 15.61 11.85
N VAL A 95 4.18 16.65 12.35
CA VAL A 95 5.61 16.60 12.73
C VAL A 95 5.91 15.54 13.78
N ARG A 96 5.04 15.44 14.79
CA ARG A 96 5.18 14.44 15.87
C ARG A 96 4.99 13.03 15.35
N GLY A 97 4.28 12.88 14.23
CA GLY A 97 4.08 11.65 13.50
C GLY A 97 5.24 11.25 12.59
N VAL A 98 6.23 12.12 12.35
CA VAL A 98 7.40 11.76 11.53
C VAL A 98 8.13 10.59 12.17
N ARG A 99 8.47 9.60 11.35
CA ARG A 99 9.27 8.45 11.76
C ARG A 99 10.43 8.28 10.81
N VAL A 100 11.59 7.96 11.38
CA VAL A 100 12.78 7.58 10.63
C VAL A 100 13.19 6.20 11.08
N TYR A 101 13.59 5.35 10.14
CA TYR A 101 13.89 3.95 10.38
C TYR A 101 14.87 3.42 9.33
N VAL A 102 15.46 2.26 9.59
CA VAL A 102 16.28 1.54 8.61
C VAL A 102 15.39 0.64 7.76
N GLY A 103 15.50 0.75 6.44
CA GLY A 103 14.68 -0.01 5.51
C GLY A 103 15.37 -0.32 4.19
N CYS A 104 14.76 -1.20 3.42
CA CYS A 104 15.23 -1.62 2.10
C CYS A 104 15.33 -0.43 1.13
N ASN A 105 16.48 -0.25 0.48
CA ASN A 105 16.66 0.75 -0.56
C ASN A 105 15.79 0.54 -1.82
N GLY A 106 15.21 -0.65 -2.00
CA GLY A 106 14.32 -0.98 -3.13
C GLY A 106 12.83 -0.80 -2.88
N CYS A 107 12.30 -1.28 -1.75
CA CYS A 107 10.85 -1.27 -1.46
C CYS A 107 10.46 -0.47 -0.22
N GLY A 108 11.43 0.06 0.54
CA GLY A 108 11.16 0.82 1.75
C GLY A 108 10.70 0.00 2.96
N GLN A 109 10.55 -1.33 2.84
CA GLN A 109 10.20 -2.20 3.96
C GLN A 109 11.26 -2.10 5.05
N LYS A 110 10.81 -1.95 6.30
CA LYS A 110 11.67 -1.94 7.49
C LYS A 110 12.46 -3.24 7.60
N THR A 111 13.71 -3.14 8.03
CA THR A 111 14.60 -4.27 8.23
C THR A 111 15.35 -4.12 9.55
N ASP A 112 15.75 -5.24 10.14
CA ASP A 112 16.61 -5.30 11.33
C ASP A 112 18.10 -5.36 10.97
N VAL A 113 18.42 -5.34 9.68
CA VAL A 113 19.80 -5.25 9.17
C VAL A 113 20.34 -3.83 9.38
N ASP A 114 21.59 -3.73 9.84
CA ASP A 114 22.22 -2.44 10.14
C ASP A 114 22.33 -1.55 8.89
N LYS A 115 22.18 -0.24 9.09
CA LYS A 115 22.30 0.76 8.01
C LYS A 115 23.65 0.60 7.30
N GLY A 116 23.62 0.53 5.96
CA GLY A 116 24.77 0.37 5.09
C GLY A 116 25.10 -1.09 4.75
N GLN A 117 24.48 -2.08 5.40
CA GLN A 117 24.71 -3.49 5.08
C GLN A 117 23.84 -3.97 3.92
N GLU A 118 24.39 -4.93 3.16
CA GLU A 118 23.67 -5.65 2.12
C GLU A 118 22.85 -6.81 2.70
N PHE A 119 21.64 -7.03 2.18
CA PHE A 119 20.80 -8.16 2.54
C PHE A 119 19.88 -8.59 1.40
N ILE A 120 19.30 -9.80 1.52
CA ILE A 120 18.26 -10.27 0.62
C ILE A 120 16.91 -9.81 1.18
N CYS A 121 16.20 -8.97 0.43
CA CYS A 121 14.91 -8.46 0.87
C CYS A 121 13.78 -9.46 0.58
N ASP A 122 13.03 -9.84 1.63
CA ASP A 122 11.90 -10.78 1.56
C ASP A 122 10.67 -10.20 0.87
N ASN A 123 10.65 -8.91 0.58
CA ASN A 123 9.53 -8.29 -0.08
C ASN A 123 9.36 -8.80 -1.53
N LYS A 124 8.14 -9.19 -1.90
CA LYS A 124 7.77 -9.61 -3.26
C LYS A 124 8.19 -8.60 -4.35
N TYR A 125 8.18 -7.31 -4.07
CA TYR A 125 8.57 -6.25 -5.02
C TYR A 125 10.09 -6.22 -5.25
N CYS A 126 10.90 -6.78 -4.33
CA CYS A 126 12.35 -6.85 -4.45
C CYS A 126 12.86 -8.11 -5.13
N LYS A 127 12.01 -9.14 -5.35
CA LYS A 127 12.32 -10.39 -6.06
C LYS A 127 13.65 -11.05 -5.63
N GLY A 128 13.95 -11.09 -4.33
CA GLY A 128 15.16 -11.74 -3.80
C GLY A 128 16.49 -11.11 -4.24
N LYS A 129 16.46 -9.89 -4.78
CA LYS A 129 17.69 -9.16 -5.14
C LYS A 129 18.43 -8.74 -3.88
N LYS A 130 19.77 -8.68 -3.95
CA LYS A 130 20.58 -7.98 -2.95
C LYS A 130 20.16 -6.51 -2.91
N ARG A 131 19.91 -6.01 -1.70
CA ARG A 131 19.49 -4.65 -1.39
C ARG A 131 20.36 -4.12 -0.28
N MET A 132 20.34 -2.80 -0.11
CA MET A 132 21.04 -2.14 0.97
C MET A 132 20.04 -1.65 2.00
N ALA A 133 20.39 -1.79 3.28
CA ALA A 133 19.68 -1.14 4.37
C ALA A 133 20.06 0.35 4.41
N CYS A 134 19.09 1.25 4.26
CA CYS A 134 19.32 2.71 4.24
C CYS A 134 18.32 3.43 5.15
N ALA A 135 18.62 4.69 5.50
CA ALA A 135 17.65 5.50 6.22
C ALA A 135 16.40 5.74 5.36
N ARG A 136 15.23 5.62 6.00
CA ARG A 136 13.91 5.82 5.41
C ARG A 136 13.08 6.67 6.34
N MET A 137 12.11 7.40 5.79
CA MET A 137 11.18 8.20 6.58
C MET A 137 9.73 8.03 6.14
N THR A 138 8.81 8.27 7.08
CA THR A 138 7.39 8.50 6.83
C THR A 138 6.97 9.84 7.42
N LEU A 139 6.26 10.64 6.63
CA LEU A 139 5.68 11.92 7.02
C LEU A 139 4.16 11.83 6.92
N PRO A 140 3.44 11.76 8.05
CA PRO A 140 1.99 11.85 8.04
C PRO A 140 1.54 13.30 7.82
N PHE A 141 0.43 13.49 7.12
CA PHE A 141 -0.14 14.81 6.86
C PHE A 141 -1.65 14.73 6.61
N MET A 142 -2.33 15.85 6.83
CA MET A 142 -3.73 16.06 6.47
C MET A 142 -3.80 16.67 5.08
N PHE A 143 -4.64 16.08 4.24
CA PHE A 143 -4.92 16.53 2.88
C PHE A 143 -6.39 16.91 2.76
N THR A 144 -6.66 17.98 2.01
CA THR A 144 -8.01 18.42 1.70
C THR A 144 -8.11 18.81 0.22
N ASP A 145 -9.27 18.54 -0.37
CA ASP A 145 -9.66 19.03 -1.69
C ASP A 145 -10.85 20.00 -1.63
N GLY A 146 -11.22 20.45 -0.43
CA GLY A 146 -12.40 21.28 -0.17
C GLY A 146 -13.70 20.49 0.04
N THR A 147 -13.75 19.20 -0.30
CA THR A 147 -14.93 18.35 -0.06
C THR A 147 -14.90 17.64 1.29
N SER A 148 -13.70 17.25 1.74
CA SER A 148 -13.44 16.60 3.03
C SER A 148 -11.94 16.59 3.29
N THR A 149 -11.54 16.21 4.49
CA THR A 149 -10.15 15.96 4.86
C THR A 149 -9.86 14.45 4.96
N ILE A 150 -8.59 14.07 4.76
CA ILE A 150 -8.09 12.70 4.95
C ILE A 150 -6.65 12.72 5.45
N LYS A 151 -6.30 11.78 6.33
CA LYS A 151 -4.92 11.58 6.78
C LYS A 151 -4.17 10.68 5.79
N LEU A 152 -3.09 11.20 5.22
CA LEU A 152 -2.20 10.49 4.30
C LEU A 152 -0.79 10.38 4.90
N SER A 153 0.08 9.62 4.23
CA SER A 153 1.49 9.52 4.59
C SER A 153 2.35 9.54 3.35
N ALA A 154 3.33 10.44 3.32
CA ALA A 154 4.38 10.47 2.33
C ALA A 154 5.52 9.56 2.77
N PHE A 155 6.07 8.80 1.83
CA PHE A 155 7.25 7.97 2.05
C PHE A 155 8.49 8.72 1.57
N THR A 156 9.64 8.29 2.09
CA THR A 156 11.01 8.83 1.85
C THR A 156 11.14 9.84 0.71
N ASP A 157 11.04 9.44 -0.56
CA ASP A 157 11.33 10.34 -1.68
C ASP A 157 10.42 11.58 -1.73
N ASP A 158 9.13 11.40 -1.44
CA ASP A 158 8.16 12.50 -1.40
C ASP A 158 8.26 13.30 -0.10
N ALA A 159 8.45 12.60 1.03
CA ALA A 159 8.64 13.24 2.33
C ALA A 159 9.88 14.16 2.35
N GLN A 160 11.00 13.73 1.75
CA GLN A 160 12.20 14.54 1.63
C GLN A 160 11.97 15.81 0.81
N LYS A 161 11.19 15.75 -0.27
CA LYS A 161 10.84 16.94 -1.07
C LYS A 161 9.95 17.89 -0.27
N ILE A 162 8.97 17.35 0.45
CA ILE A 162 8.05 18.14 1.29
C ILE A 162 8.82 18.86 2.39
N LEU A 163 9.73 18.16 3.08
CA LEU A 163 10.49 18.70 4.21
C LEU A 163 11.76 19.45 3.81
N ASP A 164 12.27 19.23 2.60
CA ASP A 164 13.61 19.68 2.17
C ASP A 164 14.74 19.22 3.12
N ILE A 165 14.65 17.97 3.57
CA ILE A 165 15.65 17.32 4.42
C ILE A 165 15.76 15.84 4.04
N THR A 166 16.95 15.26 4.14
CA THR A 166 17.16 13.85 3.78
C THR A 166 16.82 12.93 4.94
N ALA A 167 16.43 11.69 4.63
CA ALA A 167 16.21 10.65 5.64
C ALA A 167 17.49 10.33 6.41
N GLU A 168 18.64 10.40 5.74
CA GLU A 168 19.95 10.19 6.35
C GLU A 168 20.27 11.27 7.41
N HIS A 169 19.97 12.53 7.12
CA HIS A 169 20.17 13.63 8.06
C HIS A 169 19.25 13.48 9.29
N LEU A 170 17.95 13.29 9.05
CA LEU A 170 16.99 13.08 10.15
C LEU A 170 17.29 11.82 10.97
N TYR A 171 17.82 10.76 10.33
CA TYR A 171 18.25 9.55 11.04
C TYR A 171 19.44 9.83 11.96
N ALA A 172 20.47 10.53 11.47
CA ALA A 172 21.62 10.91 12.28
C ALA A 172 21.21 11.75 13.50
N MET A 173 20.31 12.72 13.29
CA MET A 173 19.75 13.55 14.38
C MET A 173 18.99 12.73 15.41
N SER A 174 18.18 11.76 14.96
CA SER A 174 17.36 10.94 15.87
C SER A 174 18.17 10.13 16.89
N TYR A 175 19.45 9.86 16.57
CA TYR A 175 20.40 9.19 17.47
C TYR A 175 21.17 10.15 18.38
N GLN A 176 21.32 11.42 17.99
CA GLN A 176 22.15 12.39 18.68
C GLN A 176 21.34 13.30 19.61
N ASP A 177 20.13 13.69 19.21
CA ASP A 177 19.27 14.58 19.98
C ASP A 177 17.79 14.47 19.54
N ARG A 178 17.01 13.71 20.31
CA ARG A 178 15.59 13.46 20.03
C ARG A 178 14.71 14.69 20.27
N GLU A 179 15.14 15.65 21.08
CA GLU A 179 14.37 16.90 21.30
C GLU A 179 14.61 17.90 20.17
N ASN A 180 15.86 18.04 19.69
CA ASN A 180 16.16 18.86 18.53
C ASN A 180 15.57 18.31 17.23
N PHE A 181 15.39 17.00 17.11
CA PHE A 181 14.69 16.37 15.97
C PHE A 181 13.31 16.97 15.70
N PHE A 182 12.48 17.13 16.75
CA PHE A 182 11.14 17.70 16.57
C PHE A 182 11.17 19.21 16.39
N SER A 183 12.11 19.90 17.05
CA SER A 183 12.30 21.35 16.89
C SER A 183 12.68 21.72 15.45
N GLU A 184 13.66 21.04 14.87
CA GLU A 184 14.14 21.31 13.52
C GLU A 184 13.13 20.88 12.45
N ALA A 185 12.49 19.72 12.61
CA ALA A 185 11.38 19.31 11.74
C ALA A 185 10.20 20.31 11.78
N THR A 186 9.95 20.95 12.93
CA THR A 186 8.95 22.02 13.05
C THR A 186 9.43 23.31 12.36
N GLN A 187 10.68 23.71 12.55
CA GLN A 187 11.24 24.92 11.95
C GLN A 187 11.32 24.86 10.41
N LEU A 188 11.64 23.69 9.85
CA LEU A 188 11.67 23.48 8.40
C LEU A 188 10.29 23.65 7.74
N MET A 189 9.21 23.40 8.49
CA MET A 189 7.85 23.58 8.00
C MET A 189 7.35 25.02 8.12
N VAL A 190 7.71 25.75 9.18
CA VAL A 190 7.33 27.16 9.35
C VAL A 190 7.95 28.05 8.25
N LYS A 191 9.10 27.68 7.69
CA LYS A 191 9.72 28.39 6.56
C LYS A 191 9.01 28.18 5.20
N LYS A 192 8.03 27.28 5.13
CA LYS A 192 7.34 26.87 3.89
C LYS A 192 5.86 27.24 3.83
N GLU A 193 5.31 27.84 4.89
CA GLU A 193 4.04 28.58 4.86
C GLU A 193 4.27 30.01 4.37
#